data_AF-A0A2U2CG39-F1
#
_entry.id   AF-A0A2U2CG39-F1
#
_cell.length_a   1.000
_cell.length_b   1.000
_cell.length_c   1.000
_cell.angle_alpha   90.00
_cell.angle_beta   90.00
_cell.angle_gamma   90.00
#
_symmetry.space_group_name_H-M   'P 1'
#
loop_
_entity.id
_entity.type
_entity.pdbx_description
1 polymer ?
#
loop_
_entity_poly.entity_id
_entity_poly.type
_entity_poly.pdbx_seq_one_letter_code
_entity_poly.pdbx_strand_id
1 'polypeptide(L)'
;MKKAQARNTTCIDPARHTVALVAFAASVLASVAASAPALAETLPQGCFAREYSAQHLAEHPGQGVAALRLWFFHESDDPASSAALVEARMADQGQGARDGVGGEVLTQYALCDADGACFVECDGGTFETQRLPDGDLHLTTRFFALGEGDACGGGSDLAERPGEETRYRLSAAAPEICQALWQRHPLPEPGCYGMDYSDMGHGQGLLGLRLLLHPADDGYAFPQAEGTFLVTLPEGGRAAAAGLGGARLSVPVWCSTRDGLCRSGVDEGALAIAPLGDGVALSTGRFLIFGAEAANLDIAAPGQAITRHQLRPLPPGQCRGME
;
A
#
# COMPACT_ATOMS: atom_id res chain seq x y z
N MET A 1 14.40 26.88 -7.91
CA MET A 1 13.30 27.87 -7.98
C MET A 1 12.86 28.22 -6.56
N LYS A 2 12.40 29.45 -6.35
CA LYS A 2 12.20 30.11 -5.04
C LYS A 2 11.12 29.44 -4.18
N LYS A 3 11.39 29.34 -2.87
CA LYS A 3 10.45 28.97 -1.79
C LYS A 3 9.27 29.95 -1.74
N ALA A 4 8.05 29.42 -1.61
CA ALA A 4 6.86 30.20 -1.28
C ALA A 4 6.37 29.80 0.13
N GLN A 5 6.60 30.70 1.08
CA GLN A 5 5.94 30.75 2.39
C GLN A 5 4.65 31.58 2.25
N ALA A 6 3.52 31.06 2.72
CA ALA A 6 2.31 31.82 3.03
C ALA A 6 1.68 31.20 4.30
N ARG A 7 1.89 31.78 5.48
CA ARG A 7 1.20 32.92 6.13
C ARG A 7 0.09 32.44 7.09
N ASN A 8 0.47 32.47 8.37
CA ASN A 8 -0.37 32.56 9.56
C ASN A 8 -1.57 33.50 9.36
N THR A 9 -2.76 33.05 9.79
CA THR A 9 -3.86 33.94 10.13
C THR A 9 -4.42 33.54 11.49
N THR A 10 -3.94 34.20 12.54
CA THR A 10 -4.54 34.21 13.87
C THR A 10 -5.58 35.32 13.93
N CYS A 11 -6.82 34.99 14.29
CA CYS A 11 -7.83 35.95 14.73
C CYS A 11 -7.92 35.88 16.26
N ILE A 12 -7.51 36.96 16.92
CA ILE A 12 -7.69 37.20 18.36
C ILE A 12 -8.95 38.06 18.51
N ASP A 13 -9.85 37.66 19.39
CA ASP A 13 -11.00 38.47 19.82
C ASP A 13 -10.92 38.69 21.35
N PRO A 14 -10.74 39.92 21.86
CA PRO A 14 -10.70 40.18 23.29
C PRO A 14 -12.06 40.70 23.79
N ALA A 15 -12.89 39.81 24.33
CA ALA A 15 -14.05 40.21 25.13
C ALA A 15 -13.67 40.38 26.60
N ARG A 16 -13.70 41.62 27.06
CA ARG A 16 -13.57 42.04 28.46
C ARG A 16 -14.79 41.57 29.25
N HIS A 17 -14.59 40.85 30.35
CA HIS A 17 -15.59 40.77 31.41
C HIS A 17 -15.01 41.03 32.79
N THR A 18 -15.84 41.75 33.53
CA THR A 18 -15.63 42.49 34.76
C THR A 18 -15.53 41.58 35.98
N VAL A 19 -14.69 42.01 36.92
CA VAL A 19 -14.42 41.44 38.23
C VAL A 19 -15.69 41.36 39.10
N ALA A 20 -15.86 40.22 39.80
CA ALA A 20 -16.59 40.15 41.07
C ALA A 20 -15.77 39.33 42.07
N LEU A 21 -15.24 40.00 43.09
CA LEU A 21 -14.63 39.39 44.27
C LEU A 21 -15.72 38.75 45.13
N VAL A 22 -15.60 37.45 45.42
CA VAL A 22 -16.24 36.83 46.56
C VAL A 22 -15.18 36.05 47.33
N ALA A 23 -14.90 36.50 48.55
CA ALA A 23 -14.02 35.84 49.49
C ALA A 23 -14.76 34.66 50.14
N PHE A 24 -14.29 33.44 49.90
CA PHE A 24 -14.58 32.29 50.75
C PHE A 24 -13.26 31.66 51.20
N ALA A 25 -12.97 31.81 52.49
CA ALA A 25 -11.95 31.07 53.18
C ALA A 25 -12.51 29.67 53.50
N ALA A 26 -12.00 28.64 52.82
CA ALA A 26 -12.18 27.25 53.20
C ALA A 26 -10.89 26.49 52.83
N SER A 27 -10.27 25.88 53.83
CA SER A 27 -9.05 25.07 53.71
C SER A 27 -9.27 23.90 52.76
N VAL A 28 -8.79 24.03 51.52
CA VAL A 28 -8.69 22.92 50.56
C VAL A 28 -7.30 22.32 50.71
N LEU A 29 -7.22 21.08 51.22
CA LEU A 29 -6.03 20.25 51.04
C LEU A 29 -5.81 20.10 49.53
N ALA A 30 -4.80 20.79 49.01
CA ALA A 30 -4.34 20.61 47.64
C ALA A 30 -3.66 19.24 47.54
N SER A 31 -4.44 18.20 47.26
CA SER A 31 -3.93 16.94 46.74
C SER A 31 -3.37 17.23 45.35
N VAL A 32 -2.08 17.59 45.30
CA VAL A 32 -1.30 17.54 44.07
C VAL A 32 -1.23 16.06 43.70
N ALA A 33 -2.24 15.59 42.97
CA ALA A 33 -2.16 14.33 42.25
C ALA A 33 -0.99 14.52 41.29
N ALA A 34 0.14 13.89 41.61
CA ALA A 34 1.23 13.73 40.67
C ALA A 34 0.68 12.92 39.51
N SER A 35 0.17 13.62 38.49
CA SER A 35 -0.04 13.04 37.17
C SER A 35 1.34 12.58 36.73
N ALA A 36 1.63 11.30 36.94
CA ALA A 36 2.81 10.71 36.33
C ALA A 36 2.73 11.06 34.84
N PRO A 37 3.82 11.57 34.24
CA PRO A 37 3.82 11.79 32.81
C PRO A 37 3.39 10.46 32.19
N ALA A 38 2.27 10.49 31.45
CA ALA A 38 1.93 9.39 30.57
C ALA A 38 3.12 9.29 29.62
N LEU A 39 4.01 8.34 29.88
CA LEU A 39 5.08 8.01 28.98
C LEU A 39 4.37 7.61 27.70
N ALA A 40 4.53 8.42 26.65
CA ALA A 40 4.05 8.07 25.32
C ALA A 40 4.60 6.68 25.01
N GLU A 41 3.71 5.68 25.05
CA GLU A 41 4.10 4.29 24.90
C GLU A 41 4.44 4.14 23.42
N THR A 42 5.73 3.94 23.14
CA THR A 42 6.21 3.82 21.76
C THR A 42 5.43 2.72 21.05
N LEU A 43 5.00 3.01 19.81
CA LEU A 43 4.26 2.07 18.98
C LEU A 43 4.90 0.67 19.03
N PRO A 44 4.13 -0.38 19.34
CA PRO A 44 4.69 -1.70 19.54
C PRO A 44 5.30 -2.20 18.24
N GLN A 45 6.57 -2.61 18.26
CA GLN A 45 7.22 -3.24 17.11
C GLN A 45 6.93 -4.75 17.07
N GLY A 46 6.88 -5.34 15.87
CA GLY A 46 6.78 -6.79 15.68
C GLY A 46 5.40 -7.29 15.22
N CYS A 47 5.16 -8.58 15.42
CA CYS A 47 4.02 -9.31 14.88
C CYS A 47 2.87 -9.44 15.90
N PHE A 48 1.66 -9.13 15.46
CA PHE A 48 0.42 -9.34 16.20
C PHE A 48 -0.57 -10.08 15.32
N ALA A 49 -1.27 -11.07 15.87
CA ALA A 49 -2.19 -11.88 15.08
C ALA A 49 -3.44 -12.29 15.86
N ARG A 50 -4.51 -12.51 15.10
CA ARG A 50 -5.76 -13.14 15.53
C ARG A 50 -6.23 -14.09 14.45
N GLU A 51 -6.58 -15.31 14.83
CA GLU A 51 -7.26 -16.27 13.95
C GLU A 51 -8.53 -16.76 14.65
N TYR A 52 -9.64 -16.74 13.94
CA TYR A 52 -10.93 -17.18 14.45
C TYR A 52 -11.20 -18.61 13.98
N SER A 53 -11.71 -19.44 14.89
CA SER A 53 -12.10 -20.80 14.54
C SER A 53 -13.36 -20.81 13.68
N ALA A 54 -13.58 -21.88 12.92
CA ALA A 54 -14.82 -22.06 12.16
C ALA A 54 -16.06 -22.02 13.06
N GLN A 55 -15.97 -22.54 14.30
CA GLN A 55 -17.05 -22.44 15.28
C GLN A 55 -17.33 -20.97 15.66
N HIS A 56 -16.30 -20.18 15.94
CA HIS A 56 -16.46 -18.76 16.26
C HIS A 56 -17.16 -18.03 15.10
N LEU A 57 -16.72 -18.25 13.87
CA LEU A 57 -17.33 -17.63 12.70
C LEU A 57 -18.79 -18.04 12.51
N ALA A 58 -19.13 -19.31 12.73
CA ALA A 58 -20.52 -19.79 12.65
C ALA A 58 -21.43 -19.13 13.71
N GLU A 59 -20.91 -18.85 14.90
CA GLU A 59 -21.63 -18.14 15.98
C GLU A 59 -21.75 -16.62 15.73
N HIS A 60 -20.91 -16.06 14.85
CA HIS A 60 -20.84 -14.63 14.55
C HIS A 60 -21.02 -14.38 13.03
N PRO A 61 -22.21 -14.62 12.45
CA PRO A 61 -22.43 -14.54 11.00
C PRO A 61 -22.21 -13.13 10.40
N GLY A 62 -22.17 -12.08 11.23
CA GLY A 62 -21.85 -10.72 10.81
C GLY A 62 -20.35 -10.43 10.67
N GLN A 63 -19.49 -11.27 11.24
CA GLN A 63 -18.03 -11.08 11.21
C GLN A 63 -17.46 -11.59 9.89
N GLY A 64 -16.87 -10.69 9.11
CA GLY A 64 -16.27 -10.98 7.80
C GLY A 64 -14.75 -11.13 7.81
N VAL A 65 -14.09 -11.09 8.97
CA VAL A 65 -12.63 -11.35 9.10
C VAL A 65 -12.40 -12.70 9.76
N ALA A 66 -11.75 -13.62 9.06
CA ALA A 66 -11.38 -14.95 9.55
C ALA A 66 -10.00 -14.96 10.25
N ALA A 67 -9.08 -14.12 9.79
CA ALA A 67 -7.80 -13.87 10.45
C ALA A 67 -7.32 -12.44 10.19
N LEU A 68 -6.61 -11.86 11.15
CA LEU A 68 -6.00 -10.53 11.06
C LEU A 68 -4.56 -10.61 11.56
N ARG A 69 -3.62 -10.08 10.79
CA ARG A 69 -2.20 -10.01 11.14
C ARG A 69 -1.68 -8.58 10.94
N LEU A 70 -0.87 -8.12 11.87
CA LEU A 70 -0.20 -6.83 11.82
C LEU A 70 1.30 -7.00 12.04
N TRP A 71 2.08 -6.34 11.20
CA TRP A 71 3.51 -6.20 11.36
C TRP A 71 3.88 -4.73 11.48
N PHE A 72 4.31 -4.32 12.68
CA PHE A 72 4.81 -2.97 12.93
C PHE A 72 6.33 -2.90 12.76
N PHE A 73 6.79 -1.85 12.09
CA PHE A 73 8.20 -1.61 11.79
C PHE A 73 8.49 -0.11 11.65
N HIS A 74 9.77 0.24 11.55
CA HIS A 74 10.21 1.56 11.10
C HIS A 74 10.53 1.51 9.60
N GLU A 75 9.98 2.44 8.83
CA GLU A 75 10.21 2.54 7.39
C GLU A 75 11.64 2.91 7.04
N SER A 76 12.29 3.68 7.89
CA SER A 76 13.67 4.13 7.70
C SER A 76 14.43 4.02 9.02
N ASP A 77 15.68 4.46 9.03
CA ASP A 77 16.47 4.57 10.26
C ASP A 77 15.93 5.63 11.23
N ASP A 78 14.95 6.46 10.82
CA ASP A 78 14.26 7.40 11.70
C ASP A 78 13.18 6.69 12.54
N PRO A 79 13.27 6.66 13.88
CA PRO A 79 12.24 6.06 14.73
C PRO A 79 10.86 6.74 14.62
N ALA A 80 10.79 7.98 14.12
CA ALA A 80 9.52 8.65 13.84
C ALA A 80 8.81 8.09 12.59
N SER A 81 9.50 7.32 11.75
CA SER A 81 8.94 6.71 10.52
C SER A 81 8.23 5.39 10.81
N SER A 82 7.31 5.36 11.76
CA SER A 82 6.61 4.11 12.11
C SER A 82 5.54 3.75 11.08
N ALA A 83 5.44 2.47 10.76
CA ALA A 83 4.45 1.95 9.82
C ALA A 83 3.94 0.57 10.24
N ALA A 84 2.84 0.16 9.62
CA ALA A 84 2.24 -1.15 9.78
C ALA A 84 1.89 -1.77 8.43
N LEU A 85 2.12 -3.07 8.30
CA LEU A 85 1.48 -3.89 7.30
C LEU A 85 0.33 -4.65 7.96
N VAL A 86 -0.84 -4.55 7.36
CA VAL A 86 -2.07 -5.20 7.80
C VAL A 86 -2.43 -6.26 6.76
N GLU A 87 -2.70 -7.48 7.21
CA GLU A 87 -3.25 -8.56 6.38
C GLU A 87 -4.54 -9.08 7.02
N ALA A 88 -5.61 -9.12 6.24
CA ALA A 88 -6.85 -9.76 6.65
C ALA A 88 -7.19 -10.91 5.69
N ARG A 89 -7.40 -12.10 6.25
CA ARG A 89 -8.10 -13.16 5.53
C ARG A 89 -9.59 -12.99 5.75
N MET A 90 -10.32 -12.73 4.68
CA MET A 90 -11.76 -12.48 4.73
C MET A 90 -12.52 -13.79 4.85
N ALA A 91 -13.59 -13.79 5.63
CA ALA A 91 -14.52 -14.91 5.74
C ALA A 91 -15.57 -14.84 4.62
N ASP A 92 -16.12 -15.99 4.21
CA ASP A 92 -17.23 -16.09 3.24
C ASP A 92 -18.60 -15.67 3.82
N GLN A 93 -18.61 -14.67 4.71
CA GLN A 93 -19.76 -14.16 5.44
C GLN A 93 -19.51 -12.70 5.85
N GLY A 94 -20.47 -12.05 6.53
CA GLY A 94 -20.30 -10.68 6.99
C GLY A 94 -19.92 -9.70 5.88
N GLN A 95 -18.95 -8.81 6.16
CA GLN A 95 -18.42 -7.89 5.15
C GLN A 95 -17.69 -8.57 4.00
N GLY A 96 -16.99 -9.68 4.23
CA GLY A 96 -16.22 -10.35 3.18
C GLY A 96 -17.13 -10.83 2.04
N ALA A 97 -18.28 -11.41 2.37
CA ALA A 97 -19.29 -11.78 1.37
C ALA A 97 -19.98 -10.56 0.72
N ARG A 98 -20.29 -9.52 1.51
CA ARG A 98 -20.94 -8.29 1.02
C ARG A 98 -20.08 -7.58 -0.02
N ASP A 99 -18.78 -7.50 0.24
CA ASP A 99 -17.82 -6.77 -0.58
C ASP A 99 -17.26 -7.67 -1.72
N GLY A 100 -17.64 -8.95 -1.76
CA GLY A 100 -17.28 -9.88 -2.82
C GLY A 100 -15.86 -10.46 -2.73
N VAL A 101 -15.23 -10.37 -1.56
CA VAL A 101 -13.83 -10.75 -1.29
C VAL A 101 -13.72 -11.93 -0.31
N GLY A 102 -14.80 -12.69 -0.12
CA GLY A 102 -14.81 -13.87 0.77
C GLY A 102 -13.71 -14.87 0.42
N GLY A 103 -12.97 -15.32 1.43
CA GLY A 103 -11.87 -16.27 1.28
C GLY A 103 -10.56 -15.65 0.77
N GLU A 104 -10.57 -14.40 0.34
CA GLU A 104 -9.38 -13.70 -0.12
C GLU A 104 -8.50 -13.25 1.05
N VAL A 105 -7.22 -13.02 0.75
CA VAL A 105 -6.26 -12.40 1.65
C VAL A 105 -5.97 -11.00 1.12
N LEU A 106 -6.36 -10.00 1.89
CA LEU A 106 -6.19 -8.60 1.55
C LEU A 106 -5.08 -8.01 2.40
N THR A 107 -4.22 -7.20 1.79
CA THR A 107 -3.15 -6.49 2.50
C THR A 107 -3.31 -4.99 2.36
N GLN A 108 -2.81 -4.25 3.34
CA GLN A 108 -2.73 -2.80 3.30
C GLN A 108 -1.51 -2.32 4.07
N TYR A 109 -0.93 -1.23 3.56
CA TYR A 109 0.15 -0.51 4.22
C TYR A 109 -0.42 0.75 4.88
N ALA A 110 0.01 1.02 6.12
CA ALA A 110 -0.41 2.18 6.90
C ALA A 110 0.79 2.90 7.52
N LEU A 111 0.76 4.23 7.46
CA LEU A 111 1.69 5.11 8.18
C LEU A 111 1.16 5.33 9.58
N CYS A 112 2.03 5.24 10.59
CA CYS A 112 1.65 5.36 11.99
C CYS A 112 2.33 6.54 12.67
N ASP A 113 1.58 7.25 13.49
CA ASP A 113 2.13 8.28 14.36
C ASP A 113 2.63 7.71 15.70
N ALA A 114 3.18 8.58 16.53
CA ALA A 114 3.73 8.22 17.84
C ALA A 114 2.63 7.89 18.88
N ASP A 115 1.39 8.29 18.65
CA ASP A 115 0.25 8.09 19.56
C ASP A 115 -0.47 6.75 19.29
N GLY A 116 -0.06 6.02 18.26
CA GLY A 116 -0.61 4.71 17.93
C GLY A 116 -1.73 4.74 16.90
N ALA A 117 -2.01 5.90 16.29
CA ALA A 117 -2.92 6.01 15.18
C ALA A 117 -2.19 5.73 13.87
N CYS A 118 -2.78 4.89 13.04
CA CYS A 118 -2.26 4.53 11.73
C CYS A 118 -3.30 4.87 10.66
N PHE A 119 -2.83 5.40 9.53
CA PHE A 119 -3.68 5.84 8.44
C PHE A 119 -3.20 5.29 7.10
N VAL A 120 -4.16 5.12 6.19
CA VAL A 120 -3.92 4.77 4.80
C VAL A 120 -3.99 6.04 3.97
N GLU A 121 -3.12 6.15 2.97
CA GLU A 121 -3.21 7.24 2.00
C GLU A 121 -4.53 7.20 1.21
N CYS A 122 -4.85 8.27 0.49
CA CYS A 122 -6.05 8.36 -0.35
C CYS A 122 -7.38 8.12 0.38
N ASP A 123 -7.51 8.67 1.59
CA ASP A 123 -8.71 8.53 2.40
C ASP A 123 -9.09 7.07 2.70
N GLY A 124 -8.14 6.12 2.66
CA GLY A 124 -8.36 4.70 2.95
C GLY A 124 -8.67 4.40 4.42
N GLY A 125 -8.82 5.42 5.26
CA GLY A 125 -9.25 5.30 6.65
C GLY A 125 -8.12 5.21 7.66
N THR A 126 -8.50 4.89 8.90
CA THR A 126 -7.60 4.89 10.05
C THR A 126 -7.90 3.73 11.00
N PHE A 127 -6.88 3.29 11.73
CA PHE A 127 -7.07 2.50 12.95
C PHE A 127 -6.22 3.09 14.08
N GLU A 128 -6.68 2.90 15.31
CA GLU A 128 -5.95 3.23 16.52
C GLU A 128 -5.51 1.95 17.21
N THR A 129 -4.36 1.98 17.87
CA THR A 129 -3.86 0.85 18.65
C THR A 129 -3.61 1.20 20.10
N GLN A 130 -3.89 0.23 20.97
CA GLN A 130 -3.60 0.30 22.39
C GLN A 130 -2.97 -1.01 22.84
N ARG A 131 -1.77 -0.94 23.43
CA ARG A 131 -1.16 -2.11 24.09
C ARG A 131 -1.86 -2.37 25.41
N LEU A 132 -2.15 -3.64 25.68
CA LEU A 132 -2.77 -4.11 26.91
C LEU A 132 -1.73 -4.54 27.94
N PRO A 133 -2.07 -4.60 29.24
CA PRO A 133 -1.15 -5.04 30.29
C PRO A 133 -0.59 -6.46 30.12
N ASP A 134 -1.28 -7.32 29.38
CA ASP A 134 -0.85 -8.69 29.06
C ASP A 134 0.00 -8.78 27.78
N GLY A 135 0.30 -7.65 27.15
CA GLY A 135 1.09 -7.56 25.93
C GLY A 135 0.29 -7.71 24.63
N ASP A 136 -1.02 -8.00 24.73
CA ASP A 136 -1.91 -8.00 23.57
C ASP A 136 -2.10 -6.58 23.01
N LEU A 137 -2.64 -6.51 21.80
CA LEU A 137 -2.97 -5.28 21.09
C LEU A 137 -4.47 -5.17 20.91
N HIS A 138 -5.05 -4.05 21.30
CA HIS A 138 -6.37 -3.63 20.86
C HIS A 138 -6.22 -2.75 19.62
N LEU A 139 -6.81 -3.16 18.51
CA LEU A 139 -6.99 -2.35 17.31
C LEU A 139 -8.43 -1.87 17.23
N THR A 140 -8.65 -0.58 17.02
CA THR A 140 -9.97 0.03 16.87
C THR A 140 -10.06 0.77 15.54
N THR A 141 -11.12 0.55 14.77
CA THR A 141 -11.35 1.28 13.51
C THR A 141 -12.86 1.49 13.27
N ARG A 142 -13.20 2.56 12.57
CA ARG A 142 -14.56 2.79 12.02
C ARG A 142 -14.61 2.68 10.50
N PHE A 143 -13.43 2.72 9.88
CA PHE A 143 -13.20 2.61 8.45
C PHE A 143 -11.69 2.44 8.27
N PHE A 144 -11.28 1.31 7.72
CA PHE A 144 -9.91 1.07 7.29
C PHE A 144 -9.95 0.09 6.13
N ALA A 145 -9.67 0.58 4.94
CA ALA A 145 -9.80 -0.20 3.73
C ALA A 145 -8.57 -1.07 3.45
N LEU A 146 -8.83 -2.26 2.92
CA LEU A 146 -7.86 -3.31 2.64
C LEU A 146 -7.95 -3.78 1.20
N GLY A 147 -6.83 -4.26 0.66
CA GLY A 147 -6.73 -4.83 -0.67
C GLY A 147 -6.46 -3.80 -1.76
N GLU A 148 -6.54 -4.24 -3.02
CA GLU A 148 -6.52 -3.34 -4.18
C GLU A 148 -7.96 -3.01 -4.58
N GLY A 149 -8.24 -1.73 -4.84
CA GLY A 149 -9.52 -1.27 -5.37
C GLY A 149 -9.34 -0.50 -6.68
N ASP A 150 -10.44 -0.01 -7.26
CA ASP A 150 -10.42 0.87 -8.44
C ASP A 150 -9.74 2.23 -8.17
N ALA A 151 -9.40 2.51 -6.92
CA ALA A 151 -8.62 3.66 -6.45
C ALA A 151 -7.69 3.23 -5.30
N CYS A 152 -6.80 4.13 -4.87
CA CYS A 152 -5.80 3.91 -3.82
C CYS A 152 -6.33 3.72 -2.37
N GLY A 153 -7.58 3.26 -2.21
CA GLY A 153 -8.27 3.14 -0.93
C GLY A 153 -8.92 1.78 -0.67
N GLY A 154 -8.39 0.69 -1.23
CA GLY A 154 -8.82 -0.68 -0.92
C GLY A 154 -10.18 -1.12 -1.50
N GLY A 155 -10.44 -2.43 -1.44
CA GLY A 155 -11.66 -3.06 -1.94
C GLY A 155 -12.65 -3.48 -0.84
N SER A 156 -12.22 -3.57 0.41
CA SER A 156 -13.08 -3.95 1.54
C SER A 156 -12.70 -3.24 2.84
N ASP A 157 -13.67 -2.97 3.70
CA ASP A 157 -13.48 -2.30 4.98
C ASP A 157 -13.23 -3.29 6.12
N LEU A 158 -12.21 -3.02 6.94
CA LEU A 158 -11.93 -3.79 8.15
C LEU A 158 -13.01 -3.60 9.22
N ALA A 159 -13.78 -2.51 9.20
CA ALA A 159 -14.95 -2.38 10.06
C ALA A 159 -16.07 -3.35 9.61
N GLU A 160 -16.61 -4.13 10.54
CA GLU A 160 -17.64 -5.13 10.22
C GLU A 160 -18.92 -4.50 9.67
N ARG A 161 -19.20 -3.26 10.09
CA ARG A 161 -20.35 -2.46 9.64
C ARG A 161 -19.90 -1.05 9.29
N PRO A 162 -20.38 -0.49 8.15
CA PRO A 162 -19.97 0.85 7.72
C PRO A 162 -20.23 1.92 8.77
N GLY A 163 -19.16 2.64 9.15
CA GLY A 163 -19.22 3.76 10.10
C GLY A 163 -19.41 3.37 11.58
N GLU A 164 -19.57 2.08 11.88
CA GLU A 164 -19.58 1.58 13.25
C GLU A 164 -18.16 1.19 13.68
N GLU A 165 -17.88 1.40 14.96
CA GLU A 165 -16.59 1.03 15.53
C GLU A 165 -16.47 -0.48 15.66
N THR A 166 -15.40 -1.03 15.11
CA THR A 166 -15.00 -2.43 15.25
C THR A 166 -13.70 -2.50 16.05
N ARG A 167 -13.65 -3.46 16.98
CA ARG A 167 -12.48 -3.67 17.84
C ARG A 167 -11.96 -5.08 17.69
N TYR A 168 -10.66 -5.19 17.42
CA TYR A 168 -9.94 -6.46 17.36
C TYR A 168 -8.98 -6.54 18.53
N ARG A 169 -8.93 -7.71 19.17
CA ARG A 169 -7.87 -8.04 20.12
C ARG A 169 -6.94 -9.05 19.48
N LEU A 170 -5.68 -8.65 19.31
CA LEU A 170 -4.63 -9.44 18.70
C LEU A 170 -3.60 -9.81 19.76
N SER A 171 -3.10 -11.04 19.69
CA SER A 171 -2.01 -11.47 20.56
C SER A 171 -0.67 -11.22 19.90
N ALA A 172 0.34 -10.90 20.70
CA ALA A 172 1.72 -10.92 20.23
C ALA A 172 2.05 -12.31 19.67
N ALA A 173 2.63 -12.35 18.48
CA ALA A 173 2.91 -13.58 17.76
C ALA A 173 4.39 -13.67 17.38
N ALA A 174 4.85 -14.88 17.09
CA ALA A 174 6.20 -15.09 16.58
C ALA A 174 6.35 -14.43 15.20
N PRO A 175 7.52 -13.83 14.85
CA PRO A 175 7.72 -13.13 13.58
C PRO A 175 7.41 -13.97 12.34
N GLU A 176 7.54 -15.30 12.42
CA GLU A 176 7.25 -16.25 11.35
C GLU A 176 5.76 -16.26 10.97
N ILE A 177 4.86 -15.93 11.91
CA ILE A 177 3.42 -15.82 11.65
C ILE A 177 3.13 -14.64 10.71
N CYS A 178 3.91 -13.57 10.80
CA CYS A 178 3.82 -12.41 9.91
C CYS A 178 4.85 -12.45 8.77
N GLN A 179 5.50 -13.59 8.50
CA GLN A 179 6.58 -13.65 7.51
C GLN A 179 6.17 -13.15 6.14
N ALA A 180 4.96 -13.49 5.68
CA ALA A 180 4.45 -13.04 4.40
C ALA A 180 4.32 -11.51 4.29
N LEU A 181 4.21 -10.79 5.42
CA LEU A 181 4.13 -9.33 5.44
C LEU A 181 5.51 -8.68 5.31
N TRP A 182 6.51 -9.15 6.06
CA TRP A 182 7.82 -8.48 6.09
C TRP A 182 8.85 -9.07 5.12
N GLN A 183 8.60 -10.26 4.58
CA GLN A 183 9.51 -10.88 3.61
C GLN A 183 9.55 -10.05 2.34
N ARG A 184 10.74 -9.52 2.04
CA ARG A 184 11.00 -8.77 0.81
C ARG A 184 10.87 -9.69 -0.40
N HIS A 185 10.07 -9.27 -1.37
CA HIS A 185 10.07 -9.78 -2.73
C HIS A 185 11.46 -9.56 -3.37
N PRO A 186 12.10 -10.60 -3.93
CA PRO A 186 13.37 -10.45 -4.61
C PRO A 186 13.15 -9.69 -5.93
N LEU A 187 13.67 -8.47 -6.05
CA LEU A 187 13.68 -7.78 -7.33
C LEU A 187 14.81 -8.32 -8.21
N PRO A 188 14.68 -8.25 -9.55
CA PRO A 188 15.79 -8.49 -10.46
C PRO A 188 16.98 -7.58 -10.18
N GLU A 189 18.17 -8.03 -10.56
CA GLU A 189 19.36 -7.18 -10.54
C GLU A 189 19.16 -5.92 -11.40
N PRO A 190 19.81 -4.80 -11.06
CA PRO A 190 19.78 -3.60 -11.89
C PRO A 190 20.33 -3.89 -13.29
N GLY A 191 19.66 -3.41 -14.33
CA GLY A 191 20.05 -3.71 -15.69
C GLY A 191 19.02 -3.39 -16.76
N CYS A 192 19.40 -3.68 -18.00
CA CYS A 192 18.57 -3.55 -19.18
C CYS A 192 18.05 -4.92 -19.58
N TYR A 193 16.73 -5.06 -19.64
CA TYR A 193 16.04 -6.30 -20.01
C TYR A 193 15.10 -6.05 -21.19
N GLY A 194 14.86 -7.07 -22.01
CA GLY A 194 13.87 -6.94 -23.06
C GLY A 194 13.61 -8.16 -23.90
N MET A 195 12.60 -8.02 -24.76
CA MET A 195 12.26 -8.99 -25.79
C MET A 195 11.63 -8.29 -26.99
N ASP A 196 11.79 -8.88 -28.17
CA ASP A 196 11.13 -8.45 -29.41
C ASP A 196 10.15 -9.54 -29.86
N TYR A 197 9.01 -9.11 -30.41
CA TYR A 197 7.98 -10.01 -30.92
C TYR A 197 8.04 -10.05 -32.45
N SER A 198 8.00 -11.25 -33.02
CA SER A 198 7.95 -11.45 -34.47
C SER A 198 6.52 -11.42 -35.04
N ASP A 199 5.49 -11.55 -34.20
CA ASP A 199 4.10 -11.76 -34.62
C ASP A 199 3.09 -10.79 -33.95
N MET A 200 3.53 -9.57 -33.63
CA MET A 200 2.75 -8.58 -32.89
C MET A 200 2.33 -9.04 -31.47
N GLY A 201 3.11 -9.93 -30.85
CA GLY A 201 2.91 -10.37 -29.47
C GLY A 201 1.65 -11.21 -29.32
N HIS A 202 1.42 -12.17 -30.22
CA HIS A 202 0.25 -13.06 -30.17
C HIS A 202 -1.10 -12.29 -30.11
N GLY A 203 -1.20 -11.17 -30.82
CA GLY A 203 -2.41 -10.33 -30.83
C GLY A 203 -2.48 -9.26 -29.74
N GLN A 204 -1.46 -9.16 -28.87
CA GLN A 204 -1.31 -8.05 -27.92
C GLN A 204 -1.10 -6.71 -28.63
N GLY A 205 -0.59 -6.71 -29.86
CA GLY A 205 -0.27 -5.49 -30.59
C GLY A 205 1.03 -4.86 -30.10
N LEU A 206 2.03 -5.68 -29.79
CA LEU A 206 3.34 -5.26 -29.30
C LEU A 206 4.44 -5.75 -30.25
N LEU A 207 5.44 -4.92 -30.53
CA LEU A 207 6.65 -5.31 -31.26
C LEU A 207 7.84 -5.55 -30.35
N GLY A 208 7.85 -4.95 -29.16
CA GLY A 208 8.90 -5.20 -28.18
C GLY A 208 8.62 -4.55 -26.84
N LEU A 209 9.20 -5.15 -25.81
CA LEU A 209 9.21 -4.65 -24.43
C LEU A 209 10.65 -4.46 -23.97
N ARG A 210 10.88 -3.39 -23.23
CA ARG A 210 12.15 -3.12 -22.55
C ARG A 210 11.87 -2.66 -21.12
N LEU A 211 12.72 -3.07 -20.20
CA LEU A 211 12.72 -2.63 -18.81
C LEU A 211 14.16 -2.26 -18.45
N LEU A 212 14.37 -1.01 -18.06
CA LEU A 212 15.60 -0.54 -17.43
C LEU A 212 15.32 -0.42 -15.94
N LEU A 213 16.06 -1.15 -15.10
CA LEU A 213 15.98 -1.06 -13.64
C LEU A 213 17.27 -0.46 -13.08
N HIS A 214 17.13 0.47 -12.16
CA HIS A 214 18.20 1.02 -11.35
C HIS A 214 18.35 0.25 -10.03
N PRO A 215 19.48 0.40 -9.32
CA PRO A 215 19.63 -0.10 -7.96
C PRO A 215 18.48 0.37 -7.08
N ALA A 216 17.97 -0.54 -6.23
CA ALA A 216 16.97 -0.18 -5.25
C ALA A 216 17.56 0.75 -4.17
N ASP A 217 16.79 1.74 -3.75
CA ASP A 217 17.13 2.58 -2.60
C ASP A 217 16.98 1.77 -1.30
N ASP A 218 18.10 1.51 -0.62
CA ASP A 218 18.15 0.71 0.59
C ASP A 218 17.84 1.50 1.87
N GLY A 219 17.54 2.80 1.75
CA GLY A 219 17.15 3.67 2.87
C GLY A 219 15.78 3.35 3.49
N TYR A 220 15.05 2.38 2.93
CA TYR A 220 13.71 1.99 3.36
C TYR A 220 13.60 0.51 3.77
N ALA A 221 12.65 0.21 4.66
CA ALA A 221 12.31 -1.15 5.09
C ALA A 221 11.95 -2.06 3.91
N PHE A 222 11.31 -1.48 2.90
CA PHE A 222 11.04 -2.10 1.60
C PHE A 222 11.71 -1.26 0.51
N PRO A 223 12.95 -1.60 0.11
CA PRO A 223 13.64 -0.91 -0.95
C PRO A 223 12.80 -0.77 -2.22
N GLN A 224 12.97 0.36 -2.91
CA GLN A 224 12.29 0.64 -4.16
C GLN A 224 13.32 0.82 -5.27
N ALA A 225 13.16 0.08 -6.36
CA ALA A 225 13.93 0.28 -7.57
C ALA A 225 13.16 1.18 -8.52
N GLU A 226 13.78 2.30 -8.91
CA GLU A 226 13.28 3.13 -10.00
C GLU A 226 13.71 2.54 -11.34
N GLY A 227 12.96 2.84 -12.39
CA GLY A 227 13.29 2.38 -13.72
C GLY A 227 12.43 3.02 -14.80
N THR A 228 12.61 2.49 -16.00
CA THR A 228 11.86 2.91 -17.18
C THR A 228 11.35 1.68 -17.92
N PHE A 229 10.05 1.66 -18.20
CA PHE A 229 9.42 0.64 -19.01
C PHE A 229 9.11 1.21 -20.39
N LEU A 230 9.61 0.56 -21.44
CA LEU A 230 9.42 0.99 -22.83
C LEU A 230 8.69 -0.08 -23.63
N VAL A 231 7.71 0.39 -24.40
CA VAL A 231 6.89 -0.41 -25.29
C VAL A 231 7.05 0.10 -26.72
N THR A 232 7.30 -0.82 -27.66
CA THR A 232 7.31 -0.54 -29.10
C THR A 232 6.07 -1.14 -29.73
N LEU A 233 5.29 -0.34 -30.45
CA LEU A 233 3.99 -0.71 -31.01
C LEU A 233 4.05 -0.85 -32.55
N PRO A 234 3.27 -1.77 -33.15
CA PRO A 234 3.15 -1.87 -34.60
C PRO A 234 2.32 -0.71 -35.16
N GLU A 235 2.45 -0.44 -36.46
CA GLU A 235 1.63 0.59 -37.15
C GLU A 235 0.13 0.24 -37.20
N GLY A 236 -0.22 -1.05 -37.10
CA GLY A 236 -1.59 -1.56 -37.27
C GLY A 236 -2.24 -2.11 -35.98
N GLY A 237 -3.38 -2.77 -36.16
CA GLY A 237 -4.05 -3.54 -35.10
C GLY A 237 -4.55 -2.71 -33.92
N ARG A 238 -4.38 -3.23 -32.70
CA ARG A 238 -4.80 -2.57 -31.45
C ARG A 238 -4.13 -1.22 -31.25
N ALA A 239 -2.83 -1.12 -31.59
CA ALA A 239 -2.08 0.12 -31.48
C ALA A 239 -2.68 1.21 -32.39
N ALA A 240 -2.97 0.89 -33.66
CA ALA A 240 -3.64 1.82 -34.56
C ALA A 240 -5.04 2.23 -34.05
N ALA A 241 -5.82 1.26 -33.57
CA ALA A 241 -7.16 1.51 -33.04
C ALA A 241 -7.14 2.43 -31.80
N ALA A 242 -6.08 2.37 -31.00
CA ALA A 242 -5.83 3.25 -29.87
C ALA A 242 -5.20 4.61 -30.26
N GLY A 243 -4.87 4.86 -31.54
CA GLY A 243 -4.17 6.07 -31.96
C GLY A 243 -2.66 6.07 -31.68
N LEU A 244 -2.08 4.90 -31.42
CA LEU A 244 -0.67 4.70 -31.02
C LEU A 244 0.13 3.88 -32.04
N GLY A 245 -0.33 3.81 -33.29
CA GLY A 245 0.33 3.04 -34.35
C GLY A 245 1.78 3.48 -34.57
N GLY A 246 2.72 2.53 -34.49
CA GLY A 246 4.15 2.78 -34.69
C GLY A 246 4.84 3.53 -33.55
N ALA A 247 4.11 3.79 -32.45
CA ALA A 247 4.65 4.55 -31.34
C ALA A 247 5.72 3.76 -30.55
N ARG A 248 6.63 4.53 -29.96
CA ARG A 248 7.56 4.09 -28.91
C ARG A 248 7.25 4.89 -27.66
N LEU A 249 6.69 4.22 -26.68
CA LEU A 249 6.21 4.83 -25.44
C LEU A 249 7.11 4.39 -24.30
N SER A 250 7.51 5.34 -23.47
CA SER A 250 8.40 5.13 -22.33
C SER A 250 7.76 5.74 -21.11
N VAL A 251 7.63 4.97 -20.03
CA VAL A 251 7.05 5.44 -18.76
C VAL A 251 8.02 5.14 -17.62
N PRO A 252 8.17 6.06 -16.66
CA PRO A 252 8.89 5.76 -15.43
C PRO A 252 8.12 4.67 -14.66
N VAL A 253 8.85 3.82 -13.95
CA VAL A 253 8.26 2.81 -13.06
C VAL A 253 8.99 2.78 -11.72
N TRP A 254 8.23 2.53 -10.66
CA TRP A 254 8.76 2.27 -9.31
C TRP A 254 8.37 0.85 -8.90
N CYS A 255 9.38 0.02 -8.66
CA CYS A 255 9.24 -1.38 -8.32
C CYS A 255 9.53 -1.59 -6.84
N SER A 256 8.56 -2.09 -6.09
CA SER A 256 8.70 -2.29 -4.64
C SER A 256 9.18 -3.69 -4.30
N THR A 257 10.16 -3.82 -3.39
CA THR A 257 10.47 -5.12 -2.78
C THR A 257 9.37 -5.59 -1.82
N ARG A 258 8.31 -4.81 -1.56
CA ARG A 258 7.21 -5.26 -0.70
C ARG A 258 6.40 -6.35 -1.40
N ASP A 259 5.97 -6.07 -2.62
CA ASP A 259 5.01 -6.89 -3.37
C ASP A 259 5.55 -7.35 -4.73
N GLY A 260 6.73 -6.89 -5.14
CA GLY A 260 7.30 -7.20 -6.46
C GLY A 260 6.56 -6.49 -7.59
N LEU A 261 5.70 -5.51 -7.29
CA LEU A 261 4.93 -4.77 -8.28
C LEU A 261 5.66 -3.50 -8.70
N CYS A 262 5.76 -3.28 -10.00
CA CYS A 262 6.15 -2.02 -10.61
C CYS A 262 4.92 -1.24 -11.05
N ARG A 263 4.89 0.05 -10.70
CA ARG A 263 3.79 0.96 -11.01
C ARG A 263 4.35 2.20 -11.72
N SER A 264 3.60 2.76 -12.68
CA SER A 264 3.96 3.98 -13.41
C SER A 264 3.10 5.19 -13.03
N GLY A 265 1.97 4.96 -12.38
CA GLY A 265 1.04 5.99 -11.92
C GLY A 265 -0.17 5.39 -11.21
N VAL A 266 -1.07 6.26 -10.75
CA VAL A 266 -2.37 5.87 -10.17
C VAL A 266 -3.29 5.40 -11.31
N ASP A 267 -4.01 4.30 -11.10
CA ASP A 267 -4.99 3.70 -12.05
C ASP A 267 -4.43 3.15 -13.38
N GLU A 268 -3.10 3.12 -13.52
CA GLU A 268 -2.43 2.58 -14.70
C GLU A 268 -2.28 1.05 -14.63
N GLY A 269 -2.56 0.44 -13.47
CA GLY A 269 -2.32 -0.98 -13.21
C GLY A 269 -0.89 -1.24 -12.73
N ALA A 270 -0.47 -2.50 -12.77
CA ALA A 270 0.83 -2.91 -12.25
C ALA A 270 1.48 -4.04 -13.07
N LEU A 271 2.81 -4.09 -13.02
CA LEU A 271 3.63 -5.18 -13.52
C LEU A 271 4.20 -5.96 -12.34
N ALA A 272 3.79 -7.20 -12.14
CA ALA A 272 4.49 -8.10 -11.23
C ALA A 272 5.80 -8.54 -11.89
N ILE A 273 6.93 -8.30 -11.21
CA ILE A 273 8.26 -8.64 -11.72
C ILE A 273 8.91 -9.67 -10.82
N ALA A 274 9.58 -10.66 -11.40
CA ALA A 274 10.34 -11.64 -10.65
C ALA A 274 11.63 -12.04 -11.40
N PRO A 275 12.74 -12.31 -10.70
CA PRO A 275 13.92 -12.92 -11.30
C PRO A 275 13.59 -14.24 -12.00
N LEU A 276 14.10 -14.43 -13.22
CA LEU A 276 13.93 -15.67 -13.98
C LEU A 276 15.25 -16.06 -14.65
N GLY A 277 16.06 -16.86 -13.97
CA GLY A 277 17.40 -17.19 -14.43
C GLY A 277 18.27 -15.93 -14.48
N ASP A 278 18.81 -15.60 -15.65
CA ASP A 278 19.50 -14.33 -15.88
C ASP A 278 18.53 -13.20 -16.30
N GLY A 279 17.27 -13.51 -16.61
CA GLY A 279 16.26 -12.56 -17.07
C GLY A 279 15.22 -12.17 -16.03
N VAL A 280 14.09 -11.65 -16.53
CA VAL A 280 12.96 -11.16 -15.74
C VAL A 280 11.67 -11.75 -16.27
N ALA A 281 10.86 -12.32 -15.38
CA ALA A 281 9.46 -12.60 -15.65
C ALA A 281 8.64 -11.36 -15.34
N LEU A 282 7.83 -10.90 -16.29
CA LEU A 282 6.81 -9.88 -16.07
C LEU A 282 5.43 -10.54 -16.16
N SER A 283 4.53 -10.20 -15.24
CA SER A 283 3.13 -10.60 -15.31
C SER A 283 2.22 -9.40 -15.08
N THR A 284 1.13 -9.29 -15.83
CA THR A 284 0.16 -8.22 -15.63
C THR A 284 -1.25 -8.66 -16.04
N GLY A 285 -2.25 -8.30 -15.25
CA GLY A 285 -3.66 -8.39 -15.66
C GLY A 285 -4.14 -7.13 -16.39
N ARG A 286 -3.49 -6.00 -16.13
CA ARG A 286 -3.73 -4.70 -16.75
C ARG A 286 -2.51 -3.81 -16.50
N PHE A 287 -1.98 -3.22 -17.55
CA PHE A 287 -0.99 -2.16 -17.44
C PHE A 287 -1.13 -1.20 -18.64
N LEU A 288 -1.63 0.00 -18.36
CA LEU A 288 -1.95 1.01 -19.35
C LEU A 288 -0.71 1.85 -19.66
N ILE A 289 -0.41 1.99 -20.95
CA ILE A 289 0.54 2.99 -21.44
C ILE A 289 -0.23 4.11 -22.11
N PHE A 290 0.16 5.35 -21.83
CA PHE A 290 -0.49 6.54 -22.36
C PHE A 290 0.39 7.20 -23.44
N GLY A 291 -0.25 7.62 -24.52
CA GLY A 291 0.36 8.48 -25.53
C GLY A 291 -0.26 9.87 -25.54
N ALA A 292 -0.10 10.58 -26.66
CA ALA A 292 -0.71 11.89 -26.84
C ALA A 292 -2.25 11.80 -26.84
N GLU A 293 -2.91 12.92 -26.52
CA GLU A 293 -4.37 13.07 -26.67
C GLU A 293 -5.22 12.05 -25.87
N ALA A 294 -4.72 11.62 -24.70
CA ALA A 294 -5.37 10.62 -23.85
C ALA A 294 -5.53 9.22 -24.50
N ALA A 295 -4.83 8.97 -25.61
CA ALA A 295 -4.69 7.63 -26.17
C ALA A 295 -4.03 6.70 -25.15
N ASN A 296 -4.59 5.52 -24.97
CA ASN A 296 -4.02 4.50 -24.09
C ASN A 296 -4.13 3.10 -24.69
N LEU A 297 -3.20 2.23 -24.31
CA LEU A 297 -3.21 0.82 -24.67
C LEU A 297 -2.91 -0.02 -23.44
N ASP A 298 -3.71 -1.04 -23.20
CA ASP A 298 -3.37 -2.08 -22.23
C ASP A 298 -2.42 -3.10 -22.87
N ILE A 299 -1.24 -3.29 -22.28
CA ILE A 299 -0.26 -4.27 -22.77
C ILE A 299 -0.68 -5.72 -22.47
N ALA A 300 -1.67 -5.94 -21.59
CA ALA A 300 -2.25 -7.25 -21.40
C ALA A 300 -2.91 -7.75 -22.71
N ALA A 301 -2.84 -9.06 -22.91
CA ALA A 301 -3.54 -9.77 -23.98
C ALA A 301 -5.06 -9.72 -23.74
N PRO A 302 -5.86 -9.29 -24.74
CA PRO A 302 -7.30 -9.24 -24.60
C PRO A 302 -7.89 -10.60 -24.22
N GLY A 303 -8.76 -10.62 -23.23
CA GLY A 303 -9.46 -11.83 -22.77
C GLY A 303 -8.61 -12.78 -21.91
N GLN A 304 -7.35 -12.43 -21.60
CA GLN A 304 -6.55 -13.17 -20.62
C GLN A 304 -6.65 -12.49 -19.26
N ALA A 305 -6.81 -13.28 -18.20
CA ALA A 305 -6.78 -12.77 -16.84
C ALA A 305 -5.38 -12.26 -16.45
N ILE A 306 -4.32 -12.94 -16.92
CA ILE A 306 -2.92 -12.57 -16.69
C ILE A 306 -2.12 -12.83 -17.95
N THR A 307 -1.40 -11.81 -18.39
CA THR A 307 -0.41 -11.87 -19.45
C THR A 307 0.98 -12.04 -18.85
N ARG A 308 1.83 -12.88 -19.45
CA ARG A 308 3.20 -13.12 -19.00
C ARG A 308 4.20 -12.84 -20.10
N HIS A 309 5.31 -12.20 -19.74
CA HIS A 309 6.45 -11.92 -20.61
C HIS A 309 7.74 -12.41 -19.96
N GLN A 310 8.69 -12.86 -20.77
CA GLN A 310 10.02 -13.26 -20.32
C GLN A 310 11.03 -12.37 -21.01
N LEU A 311 11.60 -11.44 -20.25
CA LEU A 311 12.63 -10.53 -20.74
C LEU A 311 14.00 -11.15 -20.48
N ARG A 312 14.88 -11.07 -21.48
CA ARG A 312 16.29 -11.48 -21.35
C ARG A 312 17.16 -10.25 -21.07
N PRO A 313 18.34 -10.42 -20.46
CA PRO A 313 19.33 -9.37 -20.39
C PRO A 313 19.68 -8.85 -21.78
N LEU A 314 19.85 -7.54 -21.88
CA LEU A 314 20.31 -6.87 -23.07
C LEU A 314 21.59 -6.10 -22.77
N PRO A 315 22.49 -5.93 -23.76
CA PRO A 315 23.60 -5.00 -23.64
C PRO A 315 23.09 -3.59 -23.31
N PRO A 316 23.77 -2.81 -22.44
CA PRO A 316 23.31 -1.49 -22.01
C PRO A 316 22.93 -0.54 -23.16
N GLY A 317 23.65 -0.62 -24.29
CA GLY A 317 23.35 0.19 -25.48
C GLY A 317 21.96 -0.02 -26.09
N GLN A 318 21.26 -1.12 -25.77
CA GLN A 318 19.89 -1.37 -26.25
C GLN A 318 18.80 -0.66 -25.45
N CYS A 319 19.09 -0.15 -24.24
CA CYS A 319 18.19 0.70 -23.46
C CYS A 319 18.54 2.19 -23.58
N ARG A 320 19.37 2.59 -24.55
CA ARG A 320 19.72 4.00 -24.75
C ARG A 320 18.46 4.85 -25.01
N GLY A 321 18.31 5.94 -24.26
CA GLY A 321 17.15 6.84 -24.32
C GLY A 321 16.02 6.47 -23.38
N MET A 322 16.24 5.48 -22.49
CA MET A 322 15.35 5.17 -21.36
C MET A 322 15.85 5.75 -20.02
N GLU A 323 16.99 6.44 -20.05
CA GLU A 323 17.58 7.18 -18.90
C GLU A 323 16.93 8.56 -18.73
#